data_AF-A0AA89B425-F1
#
_entry.id   AF-A0AA89B425-F1
#
_cell.length_a   1.000
_cell.length_b   1.000
_cell.length_c   1.000
_cell.angle_alpha   90.00
_cell.angle_beta   90.00
_cell.angle_gamma   90.00
#
_symmetry.space_group_name_H-M   'P 1'
#
loop_
_entity.id
_entity.type
_entity.pdbx_description
1 polymer ?
#
loop_
_entity_poly.entity_id
_entity_poly.type
_entity_poly.pdbx_seq_one_letter_code
_entity_poly.pdbx_strand_id
1 'polypeptide(L)'
;MESMERLLSEVLVETQRGGESLLGSIKIAVLPIAKVFTMCFLGFLMASKYVNILPASGRRLLNGLVFSLLLPCLIFSQLGQAITWEKMLQWWFIPFNVLMATLTGSLIGFVVACIVRPPYPFFKFTIIHIGIGNIGNVPLVLISALCRDKANPFGDSDKCSQDGNAYISFGQWVGAIVLYTYVFQMLAPPPEGTFDITEGLPRKMPLKDNSSEQVPLLTQEAVQNDSDAPKKEKIKSFLKFLYEKLKLKQILQPPIIASILAMVIGCVPFLKRLIFTTDAPLYFFTDSCIILGEAMIPCILLALGGNLVDGPGSSKLGFRTTAGIVFARLLLVPPTGLGIVMLADKLGFLPPGDKMFRFVLLLQHTMPTSVLSGAVANLRGCGREAAAVLFWVHIFAVFSMAGWIILYLNLLF
;
A
#
# COMPACT_ATOMS: atom_id res chain seq x y z
N MET A 1 15.13 5.88 -33.83
CA MET A 1 16.18 5.13 -33.10
C MET A 1 17.24 6.09 -32.56
N GLU A 2 17.85 6.92 -33.41
CA GLU A 2 18.83 7.95 -32.99
C GLU A 2 18.32 8.97 -31.96
N SER A 3 17.04 9.37 -32.02
CA SER A 3 16.47 10.31 -31.02
C SER A 3 16.29 9.69 -29.63
N MET A 4 16.05 8.37 -29.57
CA MET A 4 15.95 7.62 -28.31
C MET A 4 17.33 7.30 -27.73
N GLU A 5 18.31 7.02 -28.59
CA GLU A 5 19.72 6.87 -28.18
C GLU A 5 20.33 8.20 -27.74
N ARG A 6 19.99 9.32 -28.37
CA ARG A 6 20.39 10.65 -27.89
C ARG A 6 19.74 11.00 -26.56
N LEU A 7 18.47 10.68 -26.35
CA LEU A 7 17.82 10.86 -25.03
C LEU A 7 18.45 9.95 -23.97
N LEU A 8 18.77 8.69 -24.29
CA LEU A 8 19.46 7.78 -23.37
C LEU A 8 20.89 8.26 -23.09
N SER A 9 21.58 8.78 -24.10
CA SER A 9 22.93 9.32 -23.96
C SER A 9 22.94 10.65 -23.21
N GLU A 10 21.96 11.53 -23.41
CA GLU A 10 21.81 12.78 -22.65
C GLU A 10 21.48 12.48 -21.18
N VAL A 11 20.59 11.50 -20.91
CA VAL A 11 20.32 11.02 -19.54
C VAL A 11 21.58 10.40 -18.91
N LEU A 12 22.37 9.63 -19.66
CA LEU A 12 23.63 9.06 -19.19
C LEU A 12 24.73 10.12 -18.96
N VAL A 13 24.76 11.18 -19.76
CA VAL A 13 25.74 12.27 -19.66
C VAL A 13 25.38 13.29 -18.58
N GLU A 14 24.09 13.54 -18.31
CA GLU A 14 23.65 14.35 -17.17
C GLU A 14 23.98 13.67 -15.83
N THR A 15 23.95 12.34 -15.78
CA THR A 15 24.37 11.53 -14.62
C THR A 15 25.86 11.71 -14.28
N GLN A 16 26.68 12.24 -15.20
CA GLN A 16 28.12 12.46 -15.00
C GLN A 16 28.48 13.82 -14.38
N ARG A 17 27.51 14.74 -14.20
CA ARG A 17 27.78 16.10 -13.68
C ARG A 17 27.53 16.28 -12.17
N GLY A 18 26.91 15.32 -11.49
CA GLY A 18 26.74 15.30 -10.03
C GLY A 18 27.79 14.40 -9.37
N GLY A 19 28.92 14.96 -8.95
CA GLY A 19 30.04 14.22 -8.37
C GLY A 19 29.79 13.71 -6.95
N GLU A 20 28.86 12.76 -6.77
CA GLU A 20 29.00 11.74 -5.72
C GLU A 20 29.58 10.48 -6.37
N SER A 21 30.61 9.89 -5.75
CA SER A 21 31.14 8.61 -6.18
C SER A 21 29.99 7.59 -6.26
N LEU A 22 29.92 6.80 -7.33
CA LEU A 22 28.94 5.72 -7.52
C LEU A 22 28.86 4.80 -6.29
N LEU A 23 29.98 4.69 -5.55
CA LEU A 23 30.10 3.97 -4.29
C LEU A 23 29.34 4.63 -3.12
N GLY A 24 29.22 5.96 -3.12
CA GLY A 24 28.38 6.76 -2.22
C GLY A 24 26.89 6.50 -2.44
N SER A 25 26.40 6.60 -3.68
CA SER A 25 25.01 6.29 -4.03
C SER A 25 24.63 4.85 -3.69
N ILE A 26 25.53 3.88 -3.93
CA ILE A 26 25.35 2.48 -3.51
C ILE A 26 25.22 2.40 -1.99
N LYS A 27 26.09 3.07 -1.22
CA LYS A 27 26.04 3.04 0.24
C LYS A 27 24.72 3.63 0.77
N ILE A 28 24.26 4.75 0.21
CA ILE A 28 23.02 5.43 0.61
C ILE A 28 21.79 4.56 0.33
N ALA A 29 21.77 3.82 -0.78
CA ALA A 29 20.64 2.95 -1.11
C ALA A 29 20.67 1.60 -0.37
N VAL A 30 21.85 1.00 -0.21
CA VAL A 30 21.99 -0.35 0.36
C VAL A 30 21.86 -0.35 1.89
N LEU A 31 22.37 0.67 2.60
CA LEU A 31 22.33 0.71 4.07
C LEU A 31 20.91 0.69 4.65
N PRO A 32 19.94 1.50 4.17
CA PRO A 32 18.55 1.44 4.63
C PRO A 32 17.95 0.05 4.40
N ILE A 33 18.19 -0.53 3.23
CA ILE A 33 17.71 -1.87 2.88
C ILE A 33 18.30 -2.91 3.84
N ALA A 34 19.61 -2.88 4.07
CA ALA A 34 20.28 -3.79 5.01
C ALA A 34 19.70 -3.67 6.43
N LYS A 35 19.45 -2.45 6.94
CA LYS A 35 18.80 -2.24 8.24
C LYS A 35 17.42 -2.90 8.31
N VAL A 36 16.62 -2.73 7.27
CA VAL A 36 15.29 -3.35 7.14
C VAL A 36 15.39 -4.88 7.16
N PHE A 37 16.34 -5.45 6.42
CA PHE A 37 16.55 -6.90 6.38
C PHE A 37 17.03 -7.47 7.71
N THR A 38 17.90 -6.77 8.43
CA THR A 38 18.31 -7.19 9.77
C THR A 38 17.11 -7.30 10.70
N MET A 39 16.21 -6.30 10.69
CA MET A 39 14.99 -6.34 11.52
C MET A 39 14.03 -7.44 11.10
N CYS A 40 13.83 -7.66 9.79
CA CYS A 40 13.04 -8.79 9.31
C CYS A 40 13.67 -10.14 9.67
N PHE A 41 14.99 -10.28 9.56
CA PHE A 41 15.69 -11.51 9.92
C PHE A 41 15.56 -11.80 11.42
N LEU A 42 15.66 -10.79 12.29
CA LEU A 42 15.37 -10.94 13.71
C LEU A 42 13.91 -11.39 13.95
N GLY A 43 12.94 -10.84 13.22
CA GLY A 43 11.55 -11.29 13.27
C GLY A 43 11.38 -12.77 12.85
N PHE A 44 12.08 -13.18 11.80
CA PHE A 44 12.13 -14.57 11.35
C PHE A 44 12.74 -15.49 12.42
N LEU A 45 13.87 -15.09 13.02
CA LEU A 45 14.52 -15.84 14.09
C LEU A 45 13.64 -15.97 15.33
N MET A 46 12.95 -14.89 15.72
CA MET A 46 12.02 -14.91 16.86
C MET A 46 10.80 -15.80 16.61
N ALA A 47 10.37 -15.92 15.35
CA ALA A 47 9.26 -16.79 14.94
C ALA A 47 9.70 -18.23 14.64
N SER A 48 11.01 -18.49 14.54
CA SER A 48 11.56 -19.82 14.26
C SER A 48 11.20 -20.79 15.38
N LYS A 49 11.05 -22.07 15.00
CA LYS A 49 10.74 -23.17 15.93
C LYS A 49 11.73 -23.28 17.10
N TYR A 50 12.96 -22.79 16.92
CA TYR A 50 14.00 -22.81 17.96
C TYR A 50 13.77 -21.76 19.05
N VAL A 51 13.40 -20.54 18.68
CA VAL A 51 13.24 -19.42 19.63
C VAL A 51 11.79 -19.30 20.11
N ASN A 52 10.83 -19.47 19.19
CA ASN A 52 9.38 -19.53 19.42
C ASN A 52 8.79 -18.40 20.30
N ILE A 53 9.41 -17.21 20.29
CA ILE A 53 8.90 -16.02 21.01
C ILE A 53 7.74 -15.37 20.23
N LEU A 54 7.77 -15.43 18.89
CA LEU A 54 6.71 -14.93 18.01
C LEU A 54 5.99 -16.08 17.28
N PRO A 55 5.19 -16.90 17.99
CA PRO A 55 4.39 -17.95 17.36
C PRO A 55 3.35 -17.36 16.40
N ALA A 56 2.67 -18.20 15.61
CA ALA A 56 1.63 -17.75 14.66
C ALA A 56 0.57 -16.83 15.27
N SER A 57 0.12 -17.13 16.50
CA SER A 57 -0.81 -16.28 17.26
C SER A 57 -0.21 -14.92 17.64
N GLY A 58 1.05 -14.91 18.11
CA GLY A 58 1.80 -13.70 18.42
C GLY A 58 2.01 -12.81 17.20
N ARG A 59 2.38 -13.40 16.05
CA ARG A 59 2.49 -12.70 14.76
C ARG A 59 1.17 -12.06 14.35
N ARG A 60 0.05 -12.77 14.53
CA ARG A 60 -1.29 -12.24 14.22
C ARG A 60 -1.67 -11.06 15.12
N LEU A 61 -1.38 -11.15 16.42
CA LEU A 61 -1.64 -10.06 17.36
C LEU A 61 -0.76 -8.84 17.06
N LEU A 62 0.53 -9.05 16.80
CA LEU A 62 1.48 -7.97 16.47
C LEU A 62 1.06 -7.25 15.17
N ASN A 63 0.70 -7.99 14.12
CA ASN A 63 0.14 -7.41 12.91
C ASN A 63 -1.17 -6.65 13.22
N GLY A 64 -2.05 -7.21 14.03
CA GLY A 64 -3.29 -6.56 14.46
C GLY A 64 -3.04 -5.22 15.18
N LEU A 65 -2.09 -5.19 16.12
CA LEU A 65 -1.69 -3.98 16.86
C LEU A 65 -1.12 -2.90 15.92
N VAL A 66 -0.23 -3.31 14.99
CA VAL A 66 0.36 -2.40 14.00
C VAL A 66 -0.72 -1.71 13.18
N PHE A 67 -1.67 -2.46 12.62
CA PHE A 67 -2.70 -1.88 11.74
C PHE A 67 -3.83 -1.16 12.50
N SER A 68 -4.07 -1.52 13.76
CA SER A 68 -5.19 -0.96 14.53
C SER A 68 -4.82 0.27 15.35
N LEU A 69 -3.54 0.42 15.73
CA LEU A 69 -3.10 1.50 16.61
C LEU A 69 -1.83 2.19 16.09
N LEU A 70 -0.71 1.46 15.93
CA LEU A 70 0.59 2.09 15.71
C LEU A 70 0.67 2.84 14.37
N LEU A 71 0.19 2.23 13.28
CA LEU A 71 0.14 2.86 11.96
C LEU A 71 -0.84 4.05 11.91
N PRO A 72 -2.08 3.93 12.41
CA PRO A 72 -2.96 5.10 12.56
C PRO A 72 -2.32 6.27 13.32
N CYS A 73 -1.62 6.01 14.44
CA CYS A 73 -0.93 7.03 15.22
C CYS A 73 0.21 7.71 14.43
N LEU A 74 1.01 6.92 13.69
CA LEU A 74 2.08 7.44 12.82
C LEU A 74 1.51 8.33 11.71
N ILE A 75 0.47 7.86 11.02
CA ILE A 75 -0.20 8.61 9.97
C ILE A 75 -0.76 9.91 10.54
N PHE A 76 -1.47 9.83 11.68
CA PHE A 76 -2.14 10.98 12.27
C PHE A 76 -1.17 12.10 12.63
N SER A 77 -0.08 11.75 13.32
CA SER A 77 0.94 12.70 13.75
C SER A 77 1.71 13.31 12.57
N GLN A 78 2.28 12.47 11.70
CA GLN A 78 3.15 12.93 10.61
C GLN A 78 2.38 13.68 9.51
N LEU A 79 1.24 13.15 9.08
CA LEU A 79 0.42 13.79 8.05
C LEU A 79 -0.21 15.09 8.59
N GLY A 80 -0.74 15.06 9.82
CA GLY A 80 -1.40 16.21 10.42
C GLY A 80 -0.46 17.39 10.66
N GLN A 81 0.78 17.12 11.07
CA GLN A 81 1.81 18.15 11.22
C GLN A 81 2.27 18.72 9.87
N ALA A 82 2.39 17.90 8.83
CA ALA A 82 2.89 18.33 7.53
C ALA A 82 1.84 19.06 6.66
N ILE A 83 0.56 18.69 6.77
CA ILE A 83 -0.48 19.13 5.82
C ILE A 83 -0.96 20.57 6.06
N THR A 84 -1.19 21.30 4.97
CA THR A 84 -1.90 22.60 4.94
C THR A 84 -2.82 22.62 3.73
N TRP A 85 -3.74 23.58 3.66
CA TRP A 85 -4.65 23.72 2.51
C TRP A 85 -3.89 23.87 1.18
N GLU A 86 -2.84 24.71 1.16
CA GLU A 86 -1.99 24.93 0.00
C GLU A 86 -1.22 23.67 -0.40
N LYS A 87 -0.60 22.99 0.57
CA LYS A 87 0.14 21.74 0.32
C LYS A 87 -0.80 20.64 -0.17
N MET A 88 -2.01 20.53 0.36
CA MET A 88 -3.00 19.54 -0.09
C MET A 88 -3.34 19.70 -1.58
N LEU A 89 -3.48 20.94 -2.06
CA LEU A 89 -3.68 21.22 -3.49
C LEU A 89 -2.43 20.93 -4.31
N GLN A 90 -1.23 21.24 -3.81
CA GLN A 90 0.02 20.92 -4.50
C GLN A 90 0.28 19.42 -4.60
N TRP A 91 -0.19 18.64 -3.63
CA TRP A 91 0.01 17.19 -3.55
C TRP A 91 -1.02 16.38 -4.34
N TRP A 92 -1.90 17.00 -5.12
CA TRP A 92 -2.95 16.33 -5.90
C TRP A 92 -2.42 15.23 -6.83
N PHE A 93 -1.15 15.34 -7.27
CA PHE A 93 -0.56 14.34 -8.15
C PHE A 93 -0.25 13.02 -7.42
N ILE A 94 -0.11 13.01 -6.08
CA ILE A 94 0.10 11.78 -5.30
C ILE A 94 -1.09 10.80 -5.49
N PRO A 95 -2.35 11.16 -5.19
CA PRO A 95 -3.48 10.26 -5.39
C PRO A 95 -3.65 9.88 -6.86
N PHE A 96 -3.39 10.80 -7.79
CA PHE A 96 -3.41 10.50 -9.22
C PHE A 96 -2.34 9.46 -9.62
N ASN A 97 -1.12 9.58 -9.10
CA ASN A 97 -0.03 8.64 -9.35
C ASN A 97 -0.38 7.23 -8.84
N VAL A 98 -1.03 7.12 -7.67
CA VAL A 98 -1.50 5.83 -7.14
C VAL A 98 -2.52 5.16 -8.09
N LEU A 99 -3.44 5.94 -8.66
CA LEU A 99 -4.40 5.43 -9.64
C LEU A 99 -3.72 5.00 -10.94
N MET A 100 -2.79 5.81 -11.44
CA MET A 100 -2.00 5.49 -12.64
C MET A 100 -1.12 4.25 -12.44
N ALA A 101 -0.49 4.10 -11.28
CA ALA A 101 0.27 2.92 -10.89
C ALA A 101 -0.62 1.67 -10.87
N THR A 102 -1.82 1.79 -10.30
CA THR A 102 -2.80 0.70 -10.26
C THR A 102 -3.23 0.30 -11.68
N LEU A 103 -3.53 1.28 -12.54
CA LEU A 103 -4.00 1.04 -13.91
C LEU A 103 -2.92 0.40 -14.77
N THR A 104 -1.74 1.02 -14.85
CA THR A 104 -0.62 0.54 -15.66
C THR A 104 -0.06 -0.77 -15.15
N GLY A 105 0.08 -0.92 -13.82
CA GLY A 105 0.46 -2.19 -13.21
C GLY A 105 -0.53 -3.31 -13.50
N SER A 106 -1.83 -3.04 -13.47
CA SER A 106 -2.86 -4.05 -13.81
C SER A 106 -2.87 -4.38 -15.30
N LEU A 107 -2.57 -3.42 -16.17
CA LEU A 107 -2.41 -3.67 -17.61
C LEU A 107 -1.21 -4.59 -17.89
N ILE A 108 -0.05 -4.31 -17.27
CA ILE A 108 1.12 -5.18 -17.33
C ILE A 108 0.76 -6.57 -16.76
N GLY A 109 0.07 -6.61 -15.62
CA GLY A 109 -0.40 -7.84 -15.02
C GLY A 109 -1.30 -8.67 -15.93
N PHE A 110 -2.20 -8.02 -16.67
CA PHE A 110 -3.06 -8.67 -17.66
C PHE A 110 -2.25 -9.27 -18.82
N VAL A 111 -1.33 -8.50 -19.40
CA VAL A 111 -0.46 -8.98 -20.49
C VAL A 111 0.38 -10.17 -20.03
N VAL A 112 0.99 -10.08 -18.85
CA VAL A 112 1.81 -11.15 -18.28
C VAL A 112 0.98 -12.38 -17.96
N ALA A 113 -0.24 -12.21 -17.40
CA ALA A 113 -1.14 -13.32 -17.13
C ALA A 113 -1.53 -14.06 -18.42
N CYS A 114 -1.74 -13.35 -19.54
CA CYS A 114 -2.00 -13.96 -20.85
C CYS A 114 -0.80 -14.78 -21.38
N ILE A 115 0.43 -14.31 -21.14
CA ILE A 115 1.66 -14.99 -21.59
C ILE A 115 1.96 -16.22 -20.73
N VAL A 116 1.88 -16.05 -19.41
CA VAL A 116 2.22 -17.08 -18.41
C VAL A 116 1.14 -18.17 -18.33
N ARG A 117 -0.13 -17.79 -18.59
CA ARG A 117 -1.31 -18.66 -18.49
C ARG A 117 -1.39 -19.34 -17.12
N PRO A 118 -1.67 -18.58 -16.05
CA PRO A 118 -1.76 -19.14 -14.70
C PRO A 118 -2.87 -20.20 -14.63
N PRO A 119 -2.70 -21.24 -13.78
CA PRO A 119 -3.73 -22.26 -13.62
C PRO A 119 -5.03 -21.64 -13.11
N TYR A 120 -6.17 -22.20 -13.55
CA TYR A 120 -7.47 -21.78 -13.04
C TYR A 120 -7.55 -22.05 -11.52
N PRO A 121 -8.11 -21.15 -10.71
CA PRO A 121 -8.75 -19.86 -11.03
C PRO A 121 -7.85 -18.61 -10.79
N PHE A 122 -6.53 -18.72 -10.92
CA PHE A 122 -5.56 -17.70 -10.48
C PHE A 122 -5.25 -16.58 -11.51
N PHE A 123 -6.04 -16.44 -12.57
CA PHE A 123 -5.83 -15.39 -13.58
C PHE A 123 -5.96 -13.99 -12.98
N LYS A 124 -7.08 -13.68 -12.32
CA LYS A 124 -7.31 -12.38 -11.67
C LYS A 124 -6.34 -12.15 -10.51
N PHE A 125 -6.01 -13.21 -9.77
CA PHE A 125 -5.00 -13.18 -8.72
C PHE A 125 -3.64 -12.69 -9.25
N THR A 126 -3.20 -13.23 -10.40
CA THR A 126 -1.93 -12.86 -11.03
C THR A 126 -1.91 -11.37 -11.41
N ILE A 127 -3.01 -10.86 -11.98
CA ILE A 127 -3.14 -9.43 -12.35
C ILE A 127 -2.99 -8.55 -11.11
N ILE A 128 -3.72 -8.86 -10.03
CA ILE A 128 -3.70 -8.06 -8.80
C ILE A 128 -2.32 -8.09 -8.13
N HIS A 129 -1.68 -9.26 -8.06
CA HIS A 129 -0.37 -9.37 -7.41
C HIS A 129 0.77 -8.69 -8.19
N ILE A 130 0.59 -8.46 -9.50
CA ILE A 130 1.50 -7.62 -10.30
C ILE A 130 1.11 -6.14 -10.21
N GLY A 131 -0.19 -5.83 -10.32
CA GLY A 131 -0.66 -4.46 -10.43
C GLY A 131 -0.63 -3.68 -9.13
N ILE A 132 -0.84 -4.34 -7.99
CA ILE A 132 -1.01 -3.65 -6.70
C ILE A 132 0.26 -3.73 -5.85
N GLY A 133 0.97 -2.60 -5.81
CA GLY A 133 2.13 -2.40 -4.96
C GLY A 133 1.80 -2.11 -3.51
N ASN A 134 2.78 -2.31 -2.63
CA ASN A 134 2.71 -1.90 -1.25
C ASN A 134 2.88 -0.37 -1.15
N ILE A 135 1.77 0.36 -1.05
CA ILE A 135 1.77 1.84 -1.05
C ILE A 135 2.11 2.43 0.33
N GLY A 136 2.06 1.65 1.41
CA GLY A 136 2.19 2.17 2.77
C GLY A 136 3.39 1.60 3.51
N ASN A 137 3.26 0.36 3.96
CA ASN A 137 4.14 -0.24 4.95
C ASN A 137 5.62 -0.24 4.55
N VAL A 138 5.94 -0.74 3.35
CA VAL A 138 7.33 -0.85 2.89
C VAL A 138 7.93 0.52 2.56
N PRO A 139 7.24 1.43 1.83
CA PRO A 139 7.70 2.80 1.63
C PRO A 139 7.99 3.56 2.93
N LEU A 140 7.08 3.52 3.91
CA LEU A 140 7.22 4.27 5.17
C LEU A 140 8.49 3.85 5.91
N VAL A 141 8.70 2.54 6.00
CA VAL A 141 9.90 1.98 6.61
C VAL A 141 11.15 2.42 5.86
N LEU A 142 11.13 2.34 4.53
CA LEU A 142 12.30 2.63 3.71
C LEU A 142 12.69 4.10 3.77
N ILE A 143 11.72 5.03 3.67
CA ILE A 143 11.94 6.47 3.86
C ILE A 143 12.51 6.74 5.24
N SER A 144 11.93 6.16 6.29
CA SER A 144 12.43 6.36 7.65
C SER A 144 13.85 5.84 7.84
N ALA A 145 14.20 4.70 7.22
CA ALA A 145 15.55 4.15 7.27
C ALA A 145 16.56 4.99 6.46
N LEU A 146 16.12 5.57 5.33
CA LEU A 146 16.90 6.45 4.47
C LEU A 146 17.17 7.80 5.14
N CYS A 147 16.13 8.45 5.68
CA CYS A 147 16.23 9.75 6.34
C CYS A 147 17.06 9.71 7.62
N ARG A 148 17.05 8.58 8.36
CA ARG A 148 17.90 8.39 9.55
C ARG A 148 19.39 8.27 9.22
N ASP A 149 19.76 8.06 7.96
CA ASP A 149 21.17 8.03 7.59
C ASP A 149 21.75 9.45 7.57
N LYS A 150 22.94 9.63 8.16
CA LYS A 150 23.61 10.93 8.17
C LYS A 150 24.04 11.36 6.76
N ALA A 151 24.22 10.41 5.85
CA ALA A 151 24.55 10.66 4.45
C ALA A 151 23.31 10.80 3.55
N ASN A 152 22.11 10.96 4.12
CA ASN A 152 20.91 11.10 3.29
C ASN A 152 20.99 12.39 2.46
N PRO A 153 20.59 12.35 1.16
CA PRO A 153 20.71 13.51 0.28
C PRO A 153 19.52 14.49 0.39
N PHE A 154 18.51 14.17 1.22
CA PHE A 154 17.28 14.95 1.36
C PHE A 154 17.36 16.02 2.46
N GLY A 155 18.52 16.16 3.11
CA GLY A 155 18.81 17.21 4.07
C GLY A 155 18.59 16.76 5.52
N ASP A 156 17.87 17.60 6.28
CA ASP A 156 17.59 17.35 7.69
C ASP A 156 16.76 16.07 7.88
N SER A 157 17.19 15.19 8.80
CA SER A 157 16.59 13.87 9.04
C SER A 157 15.13 13.96 9.47
N ASP A 158 14.79 14.92 10.33
CA ASP A 158 13.45 15.04 10.88
C ASP A 158 12.49 15.58 9.82
N LYS A 159 12.93 16.60 9.08
CA LYS A 159 12.16 17.12 7.94
C LYS A 159 11.99 16.08 6.83
N CYS A 160 13.05 15.35 6.50
CA CYS A 160 13.03 14.26 5.51
C CYS A 160 11.99 13.19 5.90
N SER A 161 12.03 12.74 7.16
CA SER A 161 11.10 11.73 7.67
C SER A 161 9.67 12.26 7.68
N GLN A 162 9.46 13.50 8.14
CA GLN A 162 8.15 14.12 8.21
C GLN A 162 7.52 14.30 6.81
N ASP A 163 8.22 14.95 5.88
CA ASP A 163 7.71 15.18 4.52
C ASP A 163 7.51 13.86 3.77
N GLY A 164 8.48 12.94 3.82
CA GLY A 164 8.39 11.65 3.13
C GLY A 164 7.27 10.76 3.69
N ASN A 165 7.12 10.67 5.01
CA ASN A 165 6.03 9.91 5.63
C ASN A 165 4.67 10.57 5.36
N ALA A 166 4.59 11.90 5.34
CA ALA A 166 3.37 12.61 4.98
C ALA A 166 2.95 12.34 3.52
N TYR A 167 3.88 12.39 2.56
CA TYR A 167 3.59 12.11 1.16
C TYR A 167 3.08 10.67 0.95
N ILE A 168 3.74 9.69 1.58
CA ILE A 168 3.27 8.30 1.54
C ILE A 168 1.89 8.19 2.17
N SER A 169 1.70 8.74 3.38
CA SER A 169 0.44 8.68 4.12
C SER A 169 -0.72 9.34 3.37
N PHE A 170 -0.44 10.43 2.66
CA PHE A 170 -1.40 11.11 1.80
C PHE A 170 -1.82 10.25 0.59
N GLY A 171 -0.98 9.35 0.10
CA GLY A 171 -1.35 8.39 -0.95
C GLY A 171 -2.12 7.16 -0.44
N GLN A 172 -1.99 6.81 0.85
CA GLN A 172 -2.52 5.56 1.40
C GLN A 172 -4.06 5.46 1.34
N TRP A 173 -4.79 6.57 1.55
CA TRP A 173 -6.25 6.53 1.53
C TRP A 173 -6.81 6.15 0.15
N VAL A 174 -6.15 6.57 -0.94
CA VAL A 174 -6.50 6.12 -2.30
C VAL A 174 -6.18 4.65 -2.49
N GLY A 175 -5.03 4.20 -2.00
CA GLY A 175 -4.67 2.78 -2.00
C GLY A 175 -5.72 1.91 -1.30
N ALA A 176 -6.30 2.40 -0.20
CA ALA A 176 -7.39 1.72 0.48
C ALA A 176 -8.69 1.69 -0.35
N ILE A 177 -9.07 2.79 -1.00
CA ILE A 177 -10.21 2.82 -1.92
C ILE A 177 -10.00 1.77 -3.02
N VAL A 178 -8.82 1.73 -3.64
CA VAL A 178 -8.46 0.73 -4.66
C VAL A 178 -8.57 -0.70 -4.09
N LEU A 179 -8.09 -0.94 -2.87
CA LEU A 179 -8.18 -2.24 -2.22
C LEU A 179 -9.65 -2.71 -2.09
N TYR A 180 -10.53 -1.85 -1.57
CA TYR A 180 -11.92 -2.24 -1.29
C TYR A 180 -12.82 -2.26 -2.51
N THR A 181 -12.57 -1.39 -3.49
CA THR A 181 -13.40 -1.28 -4.70
C THR A 181 -12.91 -2.23 -5.79
N TYR A 182 -11.60 -2.30 -6.04
CA TYR A 182 -11.02 -3.04 -7.15
C TYR A 182 -10.48 -4.40 -6.71
N VAL A 183 -9.57 -4.45 -5.74
CA VAL A 183 -8.91 -5.71 -5.33
C VAL A 183 -9.90 -6.69 -4.73
N PHE A 184 -10.76 -6.22 -3.83
CA PHE A 184 -11.76 -7.06 -3.18
C PHE A 184 -12.74 -7.70 -4.17
N GLN A 185 -13.08 -7.00 -5.26
CA GLN A 185 -13.94 -7.53 -6.33
C GLN A 185 -13.18 -8.48 -7.26
N MET A 186 -11.95 -8.14 -7.64
CA MET A 186 -11.12 -8.98 -8.52
C MET A 186 -10.73 -10.32 -7.87
N LEU A 187 -10.54 -10.33 -6.54
CA LEU A 187 -10.27 -11.55 -5.77
C LEU A 187 -11.54 -12.25 -5.27
N ALA A 188 -12.73 -11.89 -5.78
CA ALA A 188 -13.94 -12.65 -5.46
C ALA A 188 -13.79 -14.11 -5.94
N PRO A 189 -14.25 -15.09 -5.13
CA PRO A 189 -14.14 -16.50 -5.50
C PRO A 189 -14.93 -16.80 -6.78
N PRO A 190 -14.48 -17.78 -7.58
CA PRO A 190 -15.22 -18.21 -8.76
C PRO A 190 -16.62 -18.72 -8.38
N PRO A 191 -17.59 -18.67 -9.31
CA PRO A 191 -18.99 -19.06 -9.06
C PRO A 191 -19.16 -20.54 -8.63
N GLU A 192 -18.14 -21.38 -8.82
CA GLU A 192 -18.09 -22.79 -8.41
C GLU A 192 -17.80 -23.01 -6.91
N GLY A 193 -17.62 -21.92 -6.14
CA GLY A 193 -17.76 -21.96 -4.68
C GLY A 193 -16.47 -21.80 -3.88
N THR A 194 -15.29 -22.16 -4.39
CA THR A 194 -14.02 -21.96 -3.66
C THR A 194 -12.79 -22.12 -4.58
N PHE A 195 -11.66 -21.51 -4.20
CA PHE A 195 -10.33 -21.71 -4.84
C PHE A 195 -9.77 -23.14 -4.63
N ASP A 196 -10.40 -23.92 -3.75
CA ASP A 196 -10.08 -25.33 -3.53
C ASP A 196 -10.82 -26.23 -4.51
N ILE A 197 -10.21 -26.42 -5.68
CA ILE A 197 -10.52 -27.54 -6.56
C ILE A 197 -9.94 -28.78 -5.86
N THR A 198 -10.80 -29.53 -5.18
CA THR A 198 -10.49 -30.90 -4.76
C THR A 198 -10.97 -31.80 -5.90
N GLU A 199 -10.05 -32.43 -6.61
CA GLU A 199 -10.39 -33.42 -7.64
C GLU A 199 -11.14 -34.59 -6.99
N GLY A 200 -12.31 -34.92 -7.54
CA GLY A 200 -12.98 -36.21 -7.36
C GLY A 200 -13.85 -36.37 -6.13
N LEU A 201 -15.14 -36.03 -6.24
CA LEU A 201 -16.30 -36.79 -5.72
C LEU A 201 -17.61 -36.12 -6.18
N PRO A 202 -18.60 -36.86 -6.73
CA PRO A 202 -19.85 -36.26 -7.20
C PRO A 202 -20.74 -35.92 -6.00
N ARG A 203 -20.94 -34.63 -5.71
CA ARG A 203 -21.87 -34.20 -4.67
C ARG A 203 -23.28 -34.08 -5.26
N LYS A 204 -24.14 -35.05 -4.91
CA LYS A 204 -25.59 -35.02 -5.13
C LYS A 204 -26.17 -33.68 -4.67
N MET A 205 -27.00 -33.07 -5.52
CA MET A 205 -27.92 -31.98 -5.15
C MET A 205 -28.75 -32.40 -3.92
N PRO A 206 -28.92 -31.57 -2.89
CA PRO A 206 -30.06 -31.70 -2.02
C PRO A 206 -31.28 -31.09 -2.74
N LEU A 207 -32.32 -31.92 -2.87
CA LEU A 207 -33.64 -31.56 -3.36
C LEU A 207 -34.19 -30.33 -2.60
N LYS A 208 -34.97 -29.53 -3.33
CA LYS A 208 -36.04 -28.69 -2.78
C LYS A 208 -36.87 -29.49 -1.78
N ASP A 209 -37.03 -28.98 -0.57
CA ASP A 209 -38.26 -29.21 0.18
C ASP A 209 -38.79 -27.89 0.73
N ASN A 210 -40.06 -27.67 0.41
CA ASN A 210 -40.91 -26.61 0.91
C ASN A 210 -41.36 -26.96 2.33
N SER A 211 -41.16 -26.08 3.31
CA SER A 211 -42.19 -25.82 4.33
C SER A 211 -41.88 -24.57 5.15
N SER A 212 -42.92 -23.77 5.26
CA SER A 212 -43.12 -22.47 5.87
C SER A 212 -42.79 -22.39 7.36
N GLU A 213 -42.33 -21.22 7.83
CA GLU A 213 -42.78 -20.66 9.11
C GLU A 213 -42.73 -19.12 9.05
N GLN A 214 -43.80 -18.52 9.54
CA GLN A 214 -44.32 -17.18 9.23
C GLN A 214 -43.67 -16.07 10.06
N VAL A 215 -43.58 -14.85 9.50
CA VAL A 215 -43.55 -13.61 10.30
C VAL A 215 -44.55 -12.61 9.66
N PRO A 216 -45.43 -11.96 10.44
CA PRO A 216 -46.69 -11.44 9.94
C PRO A 216 -46.59 -10.01 9.38
N LEU A 217 -47.49 -9.73 8.43
CA LEU A 217 -47.78 -8.42 7.87
C LEU A 217 -48.94 -7.75 8.64
N LEU A 218 -48.99 -6.41 8.55
CA LEU A 218 -50.04 -5.44 8.91
C LEU A 218 -49.91 -4.74 10.27
N THR A 219 -49.63 -3.43 10.22
CA THR A 219 -50.64 -2.40 10.56
C THR A 219 -50.24 -1.09 9.89
N GLN A 220 -51.18 -0.52 9.16
CA GLN A 220 -51.12 0.75 8.45
C GLN A 220 -51.81 1.79 9.34
N GLU A 221 -51.10 2.82 9.80
CA GLU A 221 -51.71 4.03 10.38
C GLU A 221 -51.14 5.30 9.71
N ALA A 222 -52.02 5.88 8.89
CA ALA A 222 -52.35 7.28 8.66
C ALA A 222 -51.38 8.45 9.02
N VAL A 223 -51.04 9.19 7.94
CA VAL A 223 -51.09 10.67 7.72
C VAL A 223 -50.11 11.60 8.48
N GLN A 224 -49.24 12.31 7.74
CA GLN A 224 -49.34 13.77 7.45
C GLN A 224 -48.17 14.26 6.59
N ASN A 225 -48.52 14.94 5.50
CA ASN A 225 -47.62 15.72 4.65
C ASN A 225 -47.08 16.92 5.43
N ASP A 226 -45.77 17.15 5.38
CA ASP A 226 -45.29 18.52 5.23
C ASP A 226 -44.09 18.55 4.28
N SER A 227 -44.18 19.48 3.35
CA SER A 227 -43.41 19.59 2.13
C SER A 227 -42.31 20.64 2.31
N ASP A 228 -41.06 20.19 2.48
CA ASP A 228 -39.86 20.99 2.15
C ASP A 228 -38.55 20.18 2.32
N ALA A 229 -38.28 19.18 1.45
CA ALA A 229 -36.93 18.58 1.39
C ALA A 229 -36.58 17.73 0.14
N PRO A 230 -36.87 18.12 -1.12
CA PRO A 230 -36.57 17.24 -2.26
C PRO A 230 -35.07 16.99 -2.49
N LYS A 231 -34.18 17.86 -1.96
CA LYS A 231 -32.72 17.70 -2.05
C LYS A 231 -32.13 16.85 -0.92
N LYS A 232 -32.66 16.95 0.30
CA LYS A 232 -32.10 16.28 1.49
C LYS A 232 -32.39 14.78 1.46
N GLU A 233 -33.57 14.38 0.97
CA GLU A 233 -33.92 12.97 0.79
C GLU A 233 -33.18 12.29 -0.36
N LYS A 234 -32.94 12.98 -1.48
CA LYS A 234 -32.08 12.46 -2.57
C LYS A 234 -30.64 12.27 -2.14
N ILE A 235 -30.08 13.20 -1.35
CA ILE A 235 -28.73 13.06 -0.79
C ILE A 235 -28.70 11.94 0.23
N LYS A 236 -29.72 11.81 1.09
CA LYS A 236 -29.81 10.73 2.09
C LYS A 236 -30.02 9.37 1.44
N SER A 237 -30.81 9.27 0.37
CA SER A 237 -31.04 8.02 -0.37
C SER A 237 -29.83 7.65 -1.22
N PHE A 238 -29.13 8.63 -1.81
CA PHE A 238 -27.84 8.42 -2.47
C PHE A 238 -26.76 8.00 -1.47
N LEU A 239 -26.67 8.64 -0.31
CA LEU A 239 -25.77 8.25 0.78
C LEU A 239 -26.10 6.87 1.34
N LYS A 240 -27.39 6.54 1.49
CA LYS A 240 -27.83 5.21 1.94
C LYS A 240 -27.55 4.14 0.89
N PHE A 241 -27.80 4.43 -0.38
CA PHE A 241 -27.44 3.57 -1.50
C PHE A 241 -25.93 3.37 -1.59
N LEU A 242 -25.14 4.45 -1.44
CA LEU A 242 -23.69 4.41 -1.36
C LEU A 242 -23.25 3.59 -0.14
N TYR A 243 -23.86 3.79 1.02
CA TYR A 243 -23.57 3.08 2.28
C TYR A 243 -23.83 1.57 2.18
N GLU A 244 -24.96 1.18 1.57
CA GLU A 244 -25.33 -0.22 1.35
C GLU A 244 -24.49 -0.90 0.24
N LYS A 245 -24.21 -0.21 -0.87
CA LYS A 245 -23.34 -0.71 -1.95
C LYS A 245 -21.87 -0.81 -1.54
N LEU A 246 -21.36 0.13 -0.74
CA LEU A 246 -19.96 0.15 -0.31
C LEU A 246 -19.66 -0.71 0.92
N LYS A 247 -20.67 -1.25 1.63
CA LYS A 247 -20.48 -1.94 2.91
C LYS A 247 -19.51 -1.17 3.82
N LEU A 248 -19.84 0.07 4.19
CA LEU A 248 -18.91 1.02 4.85
C LEU A 248 -18.18 0.46 6.09
N LYS A 249 -18.76 -0.52 6.81
CA LYS A 249 -18.07 -1.25 7.90
C LYS A 249 -16.76 -1.90 7.49
N GLN A 250 -16.57 -2.21 6.20
CA GLN A 250 -15.33 -2.78 5.66
C GLN A 250 -14.33 -1.70 5.25
N ILE A 251 -14.77 -0.52 4.80
CA ILE A 251 -13.91 0.60 4.36
C ILE A 251 -13.36 1.43 5.54
N LEU A 252 -13.97 1.35 6.72
CA LEU A 252 -13.51 2.04 7.94
C LEU A 252 -12.32 1.31 8.59
N GLN A 253 -11.22 1.12 7.87
CA GLN A 253 -9.97 0.70 8.52
C GLN A 253 -9.41 1.86 9.38
N PRO A 254 -8.86 1.57 10.57
CA PRO A 254 -8.27 2.60 11.43
C PRO A 254 -7.27 3.55 10.73
N PRO A 255 -6.38 3.09 9.83
CA PRO A 255 -5.45 3.97 9.12
C PRO A 255 -6.14 5.02 8.26
N ILE A 256 -7.27 4.67 7.62
CA ILE A 256 -8.01 5.58 6.73
C ILE A 256 -8.71 6.66 7.56
N ILE A 257 -9.29 6.27 8.69
CA ILE A 257 -9.91 7.20 9.63
C ILE A 257 -8.86 8.18 10.14
N ALA A 258 -7.69 7.68 10.54
CA ALA A 258 -6.57 8.52 10.96
C ALA A 258 -6.12 9.48 9.85
N SER A 259 -5.98 9.03 8.61
CA SER A 259 -5.66 9.92 7.47
C SER A 259 -6.70 11.03 7.30
N ILE A 260 -8.00 10.68 7.28
CA ILE A 260 -9.08 11.66 7.09
C ILE A 260 -9.09 12.67 8.25
N LEU A 261 -8.99 12.20 9.49
CA LEU A 261 -8.93 13.08 10.67
C LEU A 261 -7.71 14.01 10.61
N ALA A 262 -6.53 13.48 10.27
CA ALA A 262 -5.30 14.25 10.15
C ALA A 262 -5.42 15.34 9.08
N MET A 263 -6.00 15.02 7.91
CA MET A 263 -6.23 15.99 6.85
C MET A 263 -7.22 17.07 7.27
N VAL A 264 -8.37 16.69 7.87
CA VAL A 264 -9.39 17.66 8.29
C VAL A 264 -8.84 18.60 9.37
N ILE A 265 -8.20 18.05 10.40
CA ILE A 265 -7.65 18.83 11.52
C ILE A 265 -6.45 19.67 11.05
N GLY A 266 -5.57 19.10 10.22
CA GLY A 266 -4.38 19.78 9.71
C GLY A 266 -4.69 20.89 8.70
N CYS A 267 -5.73 20.74 7.88
CA CYS A 267 -6.13 21.78 6.92
C CYS A 267 -6.78 23.00 7.58
N VAL A 268 -7.38 22.85 8.76
CA VAL A 268 -7.96 24.00 9.49
C VAL A 268 -6.89 24.62 10.39
N PRO A 269 -6.41 25.86 10.10
CA PRO A 269 -5.25 26.42 10.80
C PRO A 269 -5.41 26.53 12.32
N PHE A 270 -6.63 26.83 12.78
CA PHE A 270 -6.94 26.89 14.20
C PHE A 270 -6.79 25.52 14.89
N LEU A 271 -7.37 24.46 14.31
CA LEU A 271 -7.28 23.11 14.86
C LEU A 271 -5.85 22.57 14.79
N LYS A 272 -5.14 22.84 13.68
CA LYS A 272 -3.74 22.47 13.53
C LYS A 272 -2.87 23.08 14.64
N ARG A 273 -3.03 24.38 14.91
CA ARG A 273 -2.30 25.07 15.99
C ARG A 273 -2.67 24.56 17.38
N LEU A 274 -3.88 24.03 17.56
CA LEU A 274 -4.35 23.51 18.85
C LEU A 274 -3.83 22.09 19.15
N ILE A 275 -3.69 21.25 18.11
CA ILE A 275 -3.41 19.81 18.26
C ILE A 275 -1.99 19.44 17.84
N PHE A 276 -1.45 20.00 16.76
CA PHE A 276 -0.21 19.52 16.12
C PHE A 276 1.03 20.37 16.42
N THR A 277 0.89 21.51 17.10
CA THR A 277 2.00 22.42 17.45
C THR A 277 2.57 22.08 18.83
N THR A 278 3.89 22.04 18.96
CA THR A 278 4.63 21.59 20.16
C THR A 278 4.25 22.30 21.47
N ASP A 279 3.84 23.56 21.40
CA ASP A 279 3.43 24.37 22.58
C ASP A 279 1.91 24.43 22.79
N ALA A 280 1.15 23.63 22.05
CA ALA A 280 -0.31 23.67 22.08
C ALA A 280 -0.91 22.87 23.25
N PRO A 281 -2.06 23.28 23.79
CA PRO A 281 -2.65 22.61 24.96
C PRO A 281 -3.06 21.16 24.71
N LEU A 282 -3.38 20.78 23.46
CA LEU A 282 -3.72 19.39 23.09
C LEU A 282 -2.54 18.64 22.46
N TYR A 283 -1.34 19.21 22.47
CA TYR A 283 -0.17 18.57 21.89
C TYR A 283 0.17 17.23 22.55
N PHE A 284 -0.17 17.04 23.84
CA PHE A 284 0.02 15.76 24.54
C PHE A 284 -0.57 14.56 23.78
N PHE A 285 -1.68 14.76 23.05
CA PHE A 285 -2.31 13.71 22.24
C PHE A 285 -1.48 13.40 20.99
N THR A 286 -0.99 14.44 20.30
CA THR A 286 -0.10 14.29 19.15
C THR A 286 1.22 13.64 19.56
N ASP A 287 1.82 14.11 20.65
CA ASP A 287 3.06 13.57 21.21
C ASP A 287 2.91 12.08 21.57
N SER A 288 1.81 11.71 22.22
CA SER A 288 1.46 10.29 22.47
C SER A 288 1.36 9.49 21.16
N CYS A 289 0.78 10.06 20.10
CA CYS A 289 0.70 9.42 18.79
C CYS A 289 2.08 9.30 18.11
N ILE A 290 2.98 10.27 18.29
CA ILE A 290 4.35 10.21 17.79
C ILE A 290 5.07 9.04 18.45
N ILE A 291 5.06 8.96 19.78
CA ILE A 291 5.70 7.89 20.55
C ILE A 291 5.19 6.50 20.13
N LEU A 292 3.86 6.34 20.00
CA LEU A 292 3.27 5.09 19.52
C LEU A 292 3.63 4.81 18.04
N GLY A 293 3.66 5.85 17.22
CA GLY A 293 3.99 5.77 15.80
C GLY A 293 5.43 5.32 15.55
N GLU A 294 6.38 5.70 16.40
CA GLU A 294 7.79 5.27 16.28
C GLU A 294 7.97 3.76 16.44
N ALA A 295 7.13 3.12 17.26
CA ALA A 295 7.13 1.67 17.43
C ALA A 295 6.55 0.92 16.22
N MET A 296 5.82 1.59 15.33
CA MET A 296 5.18 0.98 14.16
C MET A 296 6.19 0.26 13.26
N ILE A 297 7.29 0.94 12.93
CA ILE A 297 8.33 0.47 11.99
C ILE A 297 9.02 -0.82 12.48
N PRO A 298 9.60 -0.88 13.69
CA PRO A 298 10.21 -2.12 14.16
C PRO A 298 9.17 -3.24 14.31
N CYS A 299 7.97 -2.96 14.82
CA CYS A 299 6.92 -3.97 14.98
C CYS A 299 6.47 -4.57 13.64
N ILE A 300 6.27 -3.76 12.60
CA ILE A 300 5.86 -4.28 11.29
C ILE A 300 6.96 -5.09 10.62
N LEU A 301 8.23 -4.73 10.81
CA LEU A 301 9.35 -5.47 10.26
C LEU A 301 9.57 -6.81 10.94
N LEU A 302 9.44 -6.85 12.26
CA LEU A 302 9.46 -8.11 13.02
C LEU A 302 8.29 -9.01 12.60
N ALA A 303 7.08 -8.44 12.45
CA ALA A 303 5.91 -9.18 12.02
C ALA A 303 6.04 -9.71 10.59
N LEU A 304 6.54 -8.89 9.66
CA LEU A 304 6.82 -9.28 8.28
C LEU A 304 7.82 -10.42 8.23
N GLY A 305 8.95 -10.28 8.91
CA GLY A 305 9.99 -11.30 9.00
C GLY A 305 9.49 -12.62 9.61
N GLY A 306 8.75 -12.52 10.71
CA GLY A 306 8.14 -13.68 11.35
C GLY A 306 7.12 -14.39 10.46
N ASN A 307 6.38 -13.66 9.64
CA ASN A 307 5.44 -14.25 8.68
C ASN A 307 6.13 -15.08 7.58
N LEU A 308 7.44 -14.87 7.35
CA LEU A 308 8.22 -15.62 6.36
C LEU A 308 8.76 -16.95 6.90
N VAL A 309 8.62 -17.23 8.20
CA VAL A 309 9.21 -18.43 8.85
C VAL A 309 8.66 -19.75 8.32
N ASP A 310 7.40 -19.74 7.89
CA ASP A 310 6.73 -20.92 7.36
C ASP A 310 7.15 -21.22 5.90
N GLY A 311 8.01 -20.37 5.34
CA GLY A 311 8.48 -20.46 3.96
C GLY A 311 7.36 -20.18 2.95
N PRO A 312 7.63 -20.40 1.64
CA PRO A 312 6.62 -20.17 0.60
C PRO A 312 5.48 -21.21 0.62
N GLY A 313 5.55 -22.26 1.45
CA GLY A 313 4.62 -23.39 1.43
C GLY A 313 4.59 -24.12 0.07
N SER A 314 3.59 -25.00 -0.14
CA SER A 314 3.30 -25.53 -1.48
C SER A 314 2.20 -24.69 -2.13
N SER A 315 2.48 -24.15 -3.32
CA SER A 315 1.55 -23.29 -4.04
C SER A 315 1.01 -24.00 -5.28
N LYS A 316 -0.30 -23.89 -5.51
CA LYS A 316 -0.95 -24.39 -6.73
C LYS A 316 -0.70 -23.50 -7.96
N LEU A 317 -0.07 -22.33 -7.80
CA LEU A 317 0.21 -21.38 -8.90
C LEU A 317 1.20 -21.92 -9.94
N GLY A 318 2.11 -22.81 -9.53
CA GLY A 318 3.22 -23.27 -10.32
C GLY A 318 4.37 -22.25 -10.44
N PHE A 319 5.60 -22.75 -10.63
CA PHE A 319 6.81 -21.93 -10.67
C PHE A 319 6.78 -20.85 -11.76
N ARG A 320 6.28 -21.19 -12.96
CA ARG A 320 6.15 -20.25 -14.09
C ARG A 320 5.31 -19.02 -13.72
N THR A 321 4.22 -19.21 -13.00
CA THR A 321 3.34 -18.12 -12.57
C THR A 321 3.99 -17.25 -11.51
N THR A 322 4.56 -17.86 -10.48
CA THR A 322 5.25 -17.13 -9.42
C THR A 322 6.42 -16.32 -9.98
N ALA A 323 7.26 -16.93 -10.84
CA ALA A 323 8.37 -16.24 -11.49
C ALA A 323 7.88 -15.09 -12.38
N GLY A 324 6.80 -15.29 -13.14
CA GLY A 324 6.18 -14.24 -13.95
C GLY A 324 5.68 -13.05 -13.11
N ILE A 325 5.05 -13.31 -11.96
CA ILE A 325 4.61 -12.25 -11.04
C ILE A 325 5.81 -11.46 -10.49
N VAL A 326 6.82 -12.17 -10.00
CA VAL A 326 8.04 -11.56 -9.42
C VAL A 326 8.73 -10.69 -10.46
N PHE A 327 8.99 -11.25 -11.65
CA PHE A 327 9.66 -10.54 -12.74
C PHE A 327 8.88 -9.31 -13.18
N ALA A 328 7.58 -9.45 -13.45
CA ALA A 328 6.75 -8.35 -13.91
C ALA A 328 6.67 -7.22 -12.87
N ARG A 329 6.42 -7.56 -11.61
CA ARG A 329 6.29 -6.56 -10.54
C ARG A 329 7.59 -5.81 -10.29
N LEU A 330 8.72 -6.50 -10.27
CA LEU A 330 10.00 -5.94 -9.84
C LEU A 330 10.84 -5.35 -10.97
N LEU A 331 10.55 -5.68 -12.24
CA LEU A 331 11.33 -5.22 -13.39
C LEU A 331 10.50 -4.54 -14.48
N LEU A 332 9.23 -4.91 -14.69
CA LEU A 332 8.41 -4.31 -15.76
C LEU A 332 7.56 -3.12 -15.28
N VAL A 333 7.05 -3.15 -14.05
CA VAL A 333 6.27 -2.03 -13.49
C VAL A 333 7.14 -0.78 -13.24
N PRO A 334 8.33 -0.86 -12.63
CA PRO A 334 9.13 0.32 -12.31
C PRO A 334 9.49 1.25 -13.50
N PRO A 335 9.92 0.74 -14.68
CA PRO A 335 10.16 1.60 -15.84
C PRO A 335 8.94 2.41 -16.27
N THR A 336 7.74 1.81 -16.20
CA THR A 336 6.51 2.54 -16.54
C THR A 336 6.21 3.65 -15.54
N GLY A 337 6.43 3.39 -14.25
CA GLY A 337 6.36 4.41 -13.21
C GLY A 337 7.34 5.56 -13.41
N LEU A 338 8.59 5.23 -13.76
CA LEU A 338 9.61 6.22 -14.10
C LEU A 338 9.17 7.13 -15.24
N GLY A 339 8.64 6.54 -16.32
CA GLY A 339 8.10 7.30 -17.46
C GLY A 339 6.94 8.22 -17.07
N ILE A 340 6.00 7.74 -16.25
CA ILE A 340 4.85 8.54 -15.79
C ILE A 340 5.32 9.75 -14.96
N VAL A 341 6.21 9.52 -13.98
CA VAL A 341 6.67 10.59 -13.08
C VAL A 341 7.55 11.59 -13.81
N MET A 342 8.46 11.14 -14.68
CA MET A 342 9.29 12.04 -15.51
C MET A 342 8.44 12.88 -16.46
N LEU A 343 7.40 12.30 -17.07
CA LEU A 343 6.49 13.04 -17.93
C LEU A 343 5.71 14.09 -17.13
N ALA A 344 5.22 13.73 -15.94
CA ALA A 344 4.53 14.67 -15.06
C ALA A 344 5.45 15.81 -14.60
N ASP A 345 6.73 15.54 -14.37
CA ASP A 345 7.71 16.55 -14.03
C ASP A 345 7.95 17.52 -15.19
N LYS A 346 8.14 17.00 -16.42
CA LYS A 346 8.30 17.83 -17.63
C LYS A 346 7.06 18.68 -17.95
N LEU A 347 5.87 18.19 -17.62
CA LEU A 347 4.62 18.93 -17.79
C LEU A 347 4.38 19.96 -16.67
N GLY A 348 5.25 20.02 -15.65
CA GLY A 348 5.12 20.96 -14.53
C GLY A 348 4.01 20.61 -13.54
N PHE A 349 3.57 19.34 -13.48
CA PHE A 349 2.55 18.90 -12.53
C PHE A 349 3.09 18.64 -11.13
N LEU A 350 4.41 18.51 -10.99
CA LEU A 350 5.06 18.24 -9.70
C LEU A 350 5.56 19.55 -9.06
N PRO A 351 5.55 19.66 -7.72
CA PRO A 351 6.12 20.81 -7.03
C PRO A 351 7.58 21.07 -7.45
N PRO A 352 7.94 22.31 -7.86
CA PRO A 352 9.28 22.62 -8.33
C PRO A 352 10.29 22.46 -7.19
N GLY A 353 11.42 21.80 -7.46
CA GLY A 353 12.52 21.64 -6.49
C GLY A 353 12.30 20.63 -5.37
N ASP A 354 11.09 20.11 -5.17
CA ASP A 354 10.83 19.07 -4.16
C ASP A 354 11.29 17.68 -4.64
N LYS A 355 12.54 17.34 -4.32
CA LYS A 355 13.13 16.03 -4.67
C LYS A 355 12.53 14.87 -3.87
N MET A 356 12.12 15.09 -2.62
CA MET A 356 11.49 14.06 -1.79
C MET A 356 10.13 13.66 -2.38
N PHE A 357 9.35 14.64 -2.85
CA PHE A 357 8.07 14.38 -3.50
C PHE A 357 8.25 13.52 -4.76
N ARG A 358 9.19 13.89 -5.65
CA ARG A 358 9.52 13.08 -6.84
C ARG A 358 9.98 11.68 -6.46
N PHE A 359 10.85 11.57 -5.47
CA PHE A 359 11.36 10.28 -4.98
C PHE A 359 10.23 9.38 -4.47
N VAL A 360 9.31 9.90 -3.65
CA VAL A 360 8.16 9.13 -3.13
C VAL A 360 7.26 8.65 -4.27
N LEU A 361 6.98 9.48 -5.28
CA LEU A 361 6.18 9.08 -6.43
C LEU A 361 6.82 7.94 -7.22
N LEU A 362 8.13 8.01 -7.47
CA LEU A 362 8.90 6.95 -8.12
C LEU A 362 8.90 5.68 -7.26
N LEU A 363 9.11 5.86 -5.96
CA LEU A 363 9.21 4.77 -4.99
C LEU A 363 7.93 3.92 -5.01
N GLN A 364 6.75 4.52 -5.06
CA GLN A 364 5.45 3.82 -5.12
C GLN A 364 5.36 2.78 -6.25
N HIS A 365 6.03 2.98 -7.38
CA HIS A 365 6.02 2.05 -8.52
C HIS A 365 6.99 0.87 -8.35
N THR A 366 7.98 1.00 -7.48
CA THR A 366 9.02 -0.02 -7.24
C THR A 366 8.73 -0.96 -6.09
N MET A 367 7.66 -0.66 -5.35
CA MET A 367 7.32 -1.43 -4.18
C MET A 367 6.93 -2.87 -4.54
N PRO A 368 7.29 -3.85 -3.70
CA PRO A 368 6.82 -5.21 -3.84
C PRO A 368 5.29 -5.25 -3.75
N THR A 369 4.72 -6.40 -4.09
CA THR A 369 3.28 -6.63 -4.02
C THR A 369 2.72 -6.28 -2.64
N SER A 370 1.52 -5.68 -2.62
CA SER A 370 0.84 -5.27 -1.39
C SER A 370 0.58 -6.44 -0.43
N VAL A 371 1.10 -6.30 0.80
CA VAL A 371 0.79 -7.22 1.92
C VAL A 371 -0.72 -7.21 2.22
N LEU A 372 -1.39 -6.06 2.08
CA LEU A 372 -2.83 -5.95 2.28
C LEU A 372 -3.63 -6.72 1.21
N SER A 373 -3.17 -6.71 -0.05
CA SER A 373 -3.79 -7.55 -1.09
C SER A 373 -3.65 -9.04 -0.76
N GLY A 374 -2.51 -9.47 -0.20
CA GLY A 374 -2.35 -10.84 0.26
C GLY A 374 -3.24 -11.19 1.46
N ALA A 375 -3.49 -10.24 2.37
CA ALA A 375 -4.45 -10.43 3.44
C ALA A 375 -5.88 -10.59 2.89
N VAL A 376 -6.27 -9.80 1.87
CA VAL A 376 -7.56 -9.96 1.19
C VAL A 376 -7.64 -11.33 0.48
N ALA A 377 -6.58 -11.76 -0.19
CA ALA A 377 -6.51 -13.09 -0.80
C ALA A 377 -6.71 -14.21 0.25
N ASN A 378 -6.12 -14.07 1.44
CA ASN A 378 -6.34 -15.00 2.55
C ASN A 378 -7.81 -15.05 3.00
N LEU A 379 -8.48 -13.89 3.10
CA LEU A 379 -9.92 -13.83 3.41
C LEU A 379 -10.80 -14.46 2.31
N ARG A 380 -10.30 -14.52 1.08
CA ARG A 380 -11.00 -15.06 -0.10
C ARG A 380 -10.69 -16.53 -0.38
N GLY A 381 -9.85 -17.18 0.44
CA GLY A 381 -9.52 -18.60 0.35
C GLY A 381 -8.31 -18.94 -0.52
N CYS A 382 -7.51 -17.96 -0.95
CA CYS A 382 -6.24 -18.17 -1.69
C CYS A 382 -5.01 -17.67 -0.90
N GLY A 383 -5.06 -17.84 0.43
CA GLY A 383 -4.02 -17.35 1.34
C GLY A 383 -2.67 -18.03 1.18
N ARG A 384 -2.66 -19.32 0.83
CA ARG A 384 -1.42 -20.09 0.65
C ARG A 384 -0.64 -19.60 -0.58
N GLU A 385 -1.35 -19.36 -1.67
CA GLU A 385 -0.81 -18.82 -2.91
C GLU A 385 -0.32 -17.38 -2.73
N ALA A 386 -1.09 -16.55 -2.02
CA ALA A 386 -0.69 -15.20 -1.65
C ALA A 386 0.58 -15.19 -0.81
N ALA A 387 0.68 -16.05 0.21
CA ALA A 387 1.86 -16.17 1.06
C ALA A 387 3.10 -16.57 0.25
N ALA A 388 2.98 -17.55 -0.65
CA ALA A 388 4.06 -17.98 -1.54
C ALA A 388 4.59 -16.84 -2.43
N VAL A 389 3.69 -16.09 -3.07
CA VAL A 389 4.05 -14.96 -3.92
C VAL A 389 4.68 -13.84 -3.09
N LEU A 390 4.07 -13.48 -1.95
CA LEU A 390 4.62 -12.45 -1.07
C LEU A 390 6.03 -12.82 -0.60
N PHE A 391 6.27 -14.08 -0.21
CA PHE A 391 7.58 -14.57 0.19
C PHE A 391 8.65 -14.29 -0.89
N TRP A 392 8.44 -14.80 -2.11
CA TRP A 392 9.42 -14.64 -3.18
C TRP A 392 9.56 -13.19 -3.66
N VAL A 393 8.44 -12.47 -3.81
CA VAL A 393 8.49 -11.06 -4.24
C VAL A 393 9.27 -10.22 -3.23
N HIS A 394 9.08 -10.40 -1.93
CA HIS A 394 9.80 -9.60 -0.92
C HIS A 394 11.29 -9.95 -0.85
N ILE A 395 11.68 -11.21 -1.09
CA ILE A 395 13.09 -11.62 -1.17
C ILE A 395 13.78 -11.05 -2.41
N PHE A 396 13.14 -11.06 -3.58
CA PHE A 396 13.76 -10.49 -4.77
C PHE A 396 13.66 -8.95 -4.81
N ALA A 397 12.69 -8.37 -4.12
CA ALA A 397 12.54 -6.92 -4.01
C ALA A 397 13.75 -6.25 -3.36
N VAL A 398 14.52 -6.96 -2.53
CA VAL A 398 15.77 -6.43 -1.93
C VAL A 398 16.70 -5.89 -3.00
N PHE A 399 16.99 -6.74 -3.98
CA PHE A 399 17.94 -6.46 -5.04
C PHE A 399 17.35 -5.50 -6.06
N SER A 400 16.09 -5.72 -6.43
CA SER A 400 15.39 -4.84 -7.38
C SER A 400 15.23 -3.41 -6.84
N MET A 401 14.70 -3.24 -5.61
CA MET A 401 14.53 -1.92 -5.01
C MET A 401 15.87 -1.22 -4.81
N ALA A 402 16.93 -1.93 -4.40
CA ALA A 402 18.26 -1.33 -4.31
C ALA A 402 18.69 -0.72 -5.65
N GLY A 403 18.58 -1.48 -6.74
CA GLY A 403 18.91 -1.00 -8.08
C GLY A 403 18.06 0.22 -8.50
N TRP A 404 16.75 0.17 -8.28
CA TRP A 404 15.86 1.28 -8.61
C TRP A 404 16.11 2.53 -7.76
N ILE A 405 16.37 2.39 -6.46
CA ILE A 405 16.66 3.52 -5.58
C ILE A 405 17.98 4.17 -5.99
N ILE A 406 19.02 3.39 -6.30
CA ILE A 406 20.28 3.94 -6.83
C ILE A 406 20.00 4.76 -8.09
N LEU A 407 19.22 4.21 -9.02
CA LEU A 407 18.83 4.93 -10.24
C LEU A 407 18.08 6.22 -9.92
N TYR A 408 17.11 6.19 -9.01
CA TYR A 408 16.30 7.36 -8.67
C TYR A 408 17.11 8.44 -7.95
N LEU A 409 18.02 8.07 -7.06
CA LEU A 409 18.91 9.05 -6.42
C LEU A 409 19.81 9.73 -7.44
N ASN A 410 20.43 8.98 -8.35
CA ASN A 410 21.26 9.53 -9.42
C ASN A 410 20.48 10.38 -10.46
N LEU A 411 19.17 10.17 -10.59
CA LEU A 411 18.33 10.98 -11.47
C LEU A 411 17.86 12.27 -10.80
N LEU A 412 17.81 12.31 -9.46
CA LEU A 412 17.30 13.44 -8.69
C LEU A 412 18.41 14.36 -8.18
N PHE A 413 19.63 13.85 -8.03
CA PHE A 413 20.82 14.56 -7.53
C PHE A 413 21.94 14.42 -8.54
#